data_AF-A0A1I0S7B5-F1
#
_entry.id   AF-A0A1I0S7B5-F1
#
_cell.length_a   1.000
_cell.length_b   1.000
_cell.length_c   1.000
_cell.angle_alpha   90.00
_cell.angle_beta   90.00
_cell.angle_gamma   90.00
#
_symmetry.space_group_name_H-M   'P 1'
#
loop_
_entity.id
_entity.type
_entity.pdbx_description
1 polymer ?
#
loop_
_entity_poly.entity_id
_entity_poly.type
_entity_poly.pdbx_seq_one_letter_code
_entity_poly.pdbx_strand_id
1 'polypeptide(L)'
;MKRYLSKMAVVLALTTLAACNPFRNSIHDTLYGSDTDSSYKTKGRQDAGNSSSSHTVTSSTTTTTVTEHSTRTTTASRSGFLGNEVQLEAAEHALRTIPALSGKDIYLYGFVHFYDQGRIVINVQHPGNPEYIDAYEYNDGAWSGPKPVQLSVHDNIKIALVKLDDLHFKQVASVYRNYRDKSDRIEGAVPPTYLYAMLRDNKVSWYPRTISGSRERYFISFHPDGSLDTCYRE
;
A
#
# COMPACT_ATOMS: atom_id res chain seq x y z
N MET A 1 28.79 64.14 -16.26
CA MET A 1 29.39 63.44 -17.41
C MET A 1 28.67 62.11 -17.61
N LYS A 2 28.20 61.90 -18.84
CA LYS A 2 27.91 60.63 -19.58
C LYS A 2 26.99 59.54 -18.98
N ARG A 3 25.89 59.36 -19.72
CA ARG A 3 24.88 58.29 -19.83
C ARG A 3 25.48 56.89 -20.07
N TYR A 4 24.71 55.82 -19.82
CA TYR A 4 24.45 54.61 -20.67
C TYR A 4 23.44 53.72 -19.89
N LEU A 5 22.16 53.54 -20.22
CA LEU A 5 21.45 52.88 -21.33
C LEU A 5 21.75 51.39 -21.60
N SER A 6 20.73 50.55 -21.34
CA SER A 6 20.32 49.32 -22.06
C SER A 6 21.25 48.08 -21.90
N LYS A 7 20.77 46.84 -21.69
CA LYS A 7 19.80 46.11 -22.52
C LYS A 7 19.19 44.91 -21.76
N MET A 8 17.88 44.72 -21.96
CA MET A 8 17.18 43.45 -21.86
C MET A 8 17.76 42.43 -22.85
N ALA A 9 17.96 41.19 -22.40
CA ALA A 9 18.22 40.06 -23.28
C ALA A 9 17.23 38.93 -22.93
N VAL A 10 16.23 38.80 -23.80
CA VAL A 10 15.33 37.64 -23.91
C VAL A 10 16.12 36.54 -24.62
N VAL A 11 16.33 35.40 -23.94
CA VAL A 11 16.90 34.21 -24.59
C VAL A 11 15.76 33.29 -24.99
N LEU A 12 15.64 33.15 -26.31
CA LEU A 12 14.68 32.37 -27.06
C LEU A 12 14.91 30.87 -26.86
N ALA A 13 13.83 30.12 -26.63
CA ALA A 13 13.80 28.67 -26.56
C ALA A 13 14.13 28.03 -27.93
N LEU A 14 14.97 27.00 -27.94
CA LEU A 14 15.16 26.10 -29.08
C LEU A 14 14.75 24.68 -28.67
N THR A 15 13.61 24.25 -29.19
CA THR A 15 13.05 22.90 -29.09
C THR A 15 13.73 21.98 -30.11
N THR A 16 14.41 20.93 -29.64
CA THR A 16 14.84 19.80 -30.49
C THR A 16 13.98 18.58 -30.20
N LEU A 17 13.20 18.18 -31.20
CA LEU A 17 12.46 16.92 -31.24
C LEU A 17 13.45 15.80 -31.56
N ALA A 18 13.72 14.92 -30.59
CA ALA A 18 14.41 13.66 -30.83
C ALA A 18 13.38 12.58 -31.18
N ALA A 19 13.60 11.96 -32.33
CA ALA A 19 12.74 10.98 -32.97
C ALA A 19 12.54 9.71 -32.12
N CYS A 20 11.31 9.20 -32.14
CA CYS A 20 10.97 7.85 -31.68
C CYS A 20 11.42 6.83 -32.73
N ASN A 21 12.36 5.94 -32.38
CA ASN A 21 12.62 4.72 -33.15
C ASN A 21 11.73 3.59 -32.61
N PRO A 22 10.97 2.87 -33.45
CA PRO A 22 10.21 1.71 -32.99
C PRO A 22 11.12 0.49 -32.82
N PHE A 23 11.20 -0.01 -31.58
CA PHE A 23 11.62 -1.38 -31.28
C PHE A 23 10.59 -2.35 -31.88
N ARG A 24 10.86 -2.88 -33.07
CA ARG A 24 10.26 -4.13 -33.55
C ARG A 24 11.42 -5.06 -33.84
N ASN A 25 11.55 -6.11 -33.02
CA ASN A 25 12.04 -7.46 -33.35
C ASN A 25 12.52 -8.17 -32.07
N SER A 26 11.62 -8.89 -31.39
CA SER A 26 11.91 -10.18 -30.73
C SER A 26 10.61 -10.70 -30.09
N ILE A 27 9.66 -11.12 -30.92
CA ILE A 27 8.50 -11.95 -30.51
C ILE A 27 8.42 -13.20 -31.41
N HIS A 28 9.35 -13.35 -32.36
CA HIS A 28 9.32 -14.46 -33.31
C HIS A 28 9.94 -15.75 -32.76
N ASP A 29 10.77 -15.66 -31.71
CA ASP A 29 11.50 -16.80 -31.13
C ASP A 29 10.74 -17.53 -30.00
N THR A 30 9.58 -17.02 -29.55
CA THR A 30 8.77 -17.69 -28.51
C THR A 30 7.64 -18.54 -29.09
N LEU A 31 7.24 -18.30 -30.34
CA LEU A 31 6.09 -18.96 -30.98
C LEU A 31 6.49 -20.12 -31.91
N TYR A 32 7.72 -20.13 -32.41
CA TYR A 32 8.21 -21.16 -33.33
C TYR A 32 9.57 -21.62 -32.82
N GLY A 33 9.54 -22.64 -31.94
CA GLY A 33 10.73 -23.22 -31.35
C GLY A 33 11.75 -23.64 -32.42
N SER A 34 13.03 -23.41 -32.13
CA SER A 34 14.13 -23.88 -32.96
C SER A 34 14.30 -25.39 -32.79
N ASP A 35 14.01 -26.15 -33.84
CA ASP A 35 14.33 -27.57 -33.95
C ASP A 35 15.84 -27.76 -34.16
N THR A 36 16.58 -28.04 -33.10
CA THR A 36 17.90 -28.71 -33.16
C THR A 36 18.15 -29.59 -31.94
N ASP A 37 17.72 -30.84 -32.10
CA ASP A 37 18.32 -32.12 -31.69
C ASP A 37 19.49 -32.12 -30.67
N SER A 38 19.33 -32.81 -29.53
CA SER A 38 20.07 -34.06 -29.22
C SER A 38 20.20 -34.36 -27.71
N SER A 39 19.80 -35.59 -27.37
CA SER A 39 20.27 -36.44 -26.26
C SER A 39 19.89 -36.06 -24.82
N TYR A 40 18.92 -36.78 -24.24
CA TYR A 40 19.21 -37.89 -23.31
C TYR A 40 17.95 -38.76 -23.17
N LYS A 41 18.16 -40.08 -23.32
CA LYS A 41 17.14 -41.12 -23.34
C LYS A 41 16.89 -41.67 -21.92
N THR A 42 15.61 -41.87 -21.62
CA THR A 42 14.99 -42.99 -20.86
C THR A 42 15.17 -43.14 -19.35
N LYS A 43 14.05 -43.01 -18.63
CA LYS A 43 13.29 -44.07 -17.92
C LYS A 43 12.28 -43.34 -17.02
N GLY A 44 10.97 -43.40 -17.18
CA GLY A 44 10.11 -44.53 -17.49
C GLY A 44 9.61 -45.17 -16.19
N ARG A 45 8.44 -44.76 -15.69
CA ARG A 45 7.41 -45.69 -15.18
C ARG A 45 6.07 -44.98 -14.89
N GLN A 46 5.04 -45.63 -15.39
CA GLN A 46 3.61 -45.41 -15.32
C GLN A 46 2.98 -45.93 -14.01
N ASP A 47 1.78 -45.41 -13.77
CA ASP A 47 0.59 -46.04 -13.17
C ASP A 47 0.34 -46.02 -11.65
N ALA A 48 -0.79 -45.35 -11.35
CA ALA A 48 -2.01 -45.86 -10.72
C ALA A 48 -2.00 -46.26 -9.23
N GLY A 49 -2.99 -45.73 -8.51
CA GLY A 49 -3.32 -46.17 -7.16
C GLY A 49 -4.44 -45.38 -6.50
N ASN A 50 -5.63 -45.39 -7.10
CA ASN A 50 -6.88 -45.09 -6.41
C ASN A 50 -7.12 -46.16 -5.34
N SER A 51 -7.44 -45.78 -4.10
CA SER A 51 -8.02 -46.68 -3.11
C SER A 51 -8.89 -45.90 -2.14
N SER A 52 -10.19 -45.92 -2.45
CA SER A 52 -11.25 -45.82 -1.46
C SER A 52 -11.20 -47.04 -0.55
N SER A 53 -11.22 -46.81 0.77
CA SER A 53 -11.62 -47.84 1.73
C SER A 53 -12.51 -47.21 2.80
N SER A 54 -13.79 -47.48 2.63
CA SER A 54 -14.84 -47.35 3.64
C SER A 54 -14.65 -48.45 4.68
N HIS A 55 -14.51 -48.09 5.97
CA HIS A 55 -14.82 -49.00 7.05
C HIS A 55 -15.56 -48.29 8.18
N THR A 56 -16.78 -48.81 8.36
CA THR A 56 -17.78 -48.70 9.41
C THR A 56 -17.20 -48.64 10.82
N VAL A 57 -17.62 -47.64 11.62
CA VAL A 57 -17.39 -47.60 13.07
C VAL A 57 -18.72 -47.36 13.80
N THR A 58 -19.17 -48.42 14.47
CA THR A 58 -19.77 -48.50 15.80
C THR A 58 -20.52 -47.27 16.34
N SER A 59 -21.85 -47.39 16.40
CA SER A 59 -22.74 -46.52 17.16
C SER A 59 -22.47 -46.65 18.67
N SER A 60 -22.06 -45.55 19.30
CA SER A 60 -22.20 -45.35 20.75
C SER A 60 -22.89 -44.02 20.97
N THR A 61 -24.06 -44.11 21.60
CA THR A 61 -24.93 -42.98 21.95
C THR A 61 -24.33 -42.25 23.14
N THR A 62 -23.84 -41.04 22.91
CA THR A 62 -23.54 -40.09 23.98
C THR A 62 -24.29 -38.80 23.69
N THR A 63 -25.32 -38.54 24.48
CA THR A 63 -26.10 -37.31 24.48
C THR A 63 -25.21 -36.17 24.97
N THR A 64 -24.72 -35.35 24.05
CA THR A 64 -24.09 -34.07 24.36
C THR A 64 -24.94 -32.97 23.75
N THR A 65 -25.51 -32.15 24.63
CA THR A 65 -26.25 -30.93 24.35
C THR A 65 -25.51 -30.07 23.32
N VAL A 66 -26.14 -29.86 22.17
CA VAL A 66 -25.69 -28.93 21.13
C VAL A 66 -25.93 -27.52 21.63
N THR A 67 -24.93 -26.93 22.27
CA THR A 67 -24.81 -25.47 22.29
C THR A 67 -24.38 -25.07 20.88
N GLU A 68 -25.28 -24.46 20.11
CA GLU A 68 -24.97 -23.82 18.84
C GLU A 68 -23.97 -22.68 19.07
N HIS A 69 -22.68 -23.02 19.20
CA HIS A 69 -21.63 -22.07 18.91
C HIS A 69 -21.55 -22.00 17.39
N SER A 70 -22.32 -21.09 16.83
CA SER A 70 -22.20 -20.68 15.44
C SER A 70 -20.86 -19.96 15.29
N THR A 71 -19.74 -20.71 15.25
CA THR A 71 -18.50 -20.24 14.64
C THR A 71 -18.70 -20.28 13.14
N ARG A 72 -19.60 -19.40 12.68
CA ARG A 72 -19.57 -18.93 11.31
C ARG A 72 -18.34 -18.04 11.25
N THR A 73 -17.20 -18.64 10.93
CA THR A 73 -16.13 -17.93 10.23
C THR A 73 -16.68 -17.62 8.84
N THR A 74 -17.65 -16.71 8.78
CA THR A 74 -17.88 -15.94 7.57
C THR A 74 -16.60 -15.17 7.36
N THR A 75 -15.84 -15.56 6.34
CA THR A 75 -15.02 -14.64 5.54
C THR A 75 -15.95 -13.60 4.93
N ALA A 76 -16.61 -12.82 5.78
CA ALA A 76 -17.24 -11.57 5.40
C ALA A 76 -16.10 -10.68 4.93
N SER A 77 -16.30 -10.00 3.80
CA SER A 77 -15.40 -8.96 3.33
C SER A 77 -15.02 -8.08 4.52
N ARG A 78 -13.74 -8.11 4.94
CA ARG A 78 -13.21 -7.34 6.09
C ARG A 78 -13.08 -5.84 5.79
N SER A 79 -13.90 -5.33 4.89
CA SER A 79 -13.95 -3.94 4.43
C SER A 79 -14.51 -3.01 5.51
N GLY A 80 -14.21 -1.72 5.41
CA GLY A 80 -14.62 -0.68 6.34
C GLY A 80 -13.57 -0.32 7.38
N PHE A 81 -12.36 -0.88 7.31
CA PHE A 81 -11.26 -0.53 8.20
C PHE A 81 -10.87 0.94 8.06
N LEU A 82 -10.85 1.48 6.83
CA LEU A 82 -10.42 2.87 6.60
C LEU A 82 -11.34 3.88 7.29
N GLY A 83 -12.62 3.55 7.47
CA GLY A 83 -13.58 4.39 8.18
C GLY A 83 -13.67 4.14 9.69
N ASN A 84 -12.92 3.18 10.23
CA ASN A 84 -13.05 2.74 11.63
C ASN A 84 -11.96 3.36 12.52
N GLU A 85 -12.26 4.51 13.12
CA GLU A 85 -11.33 5.23 14.01
C GLU A 85 -10.83 4.38 15.16
N VAL A 86 -11.71 3.60 15.80
CA VAL A 86 -11.35 2.76 16.95
C VAL A 86 -10.32 1.70 16.57
N GLN A 87 -10.48 1.05 15.42
CA GLN A 87 -9.52 0.05 14.96
C GLN A 87 -8.19 0.67 14.51
N LEU A 88 -8.23 1.86 13.90
CA LEU A 88 -7.03 2.62 13.53
C LEU A 88 -6.23 3.06 14.76
N GLU A 89 -6.91 3.58 15.79
CA GLU A 89 -6.29 3.93 17.07
C GLU A 89 -5.73 2.69 17.78
N ALA A 90 -6.46 1.57 17.76
CA ALA A 90 -5.97 0.31 18.32
C ALA A 90 -4.70 -0.18 17.62
N ALA A 91 -4.63 -0.06 16.29
CA ALA A 91 -3.43 -0.41 15.52
C ALA A 91 -2.24 0.49 15.86
N GLU A 92 -2.46 1.81 15.98
CA GLU A 92 -1.40 2.75 16.42
C GLU A 92 -0.93 2.44 17.83
N HIS A 93 -1.85 2.19 18.77
CA HIS A 93 -1.50 1.82 20.13
C HIS A 93 -0.67 0.53 20.15
N ALA A 94 -1.11 -0.50 19.42
CA ALA A 94 -0.37 -1.76 19.31
C ALA A 94 1.05 -1.55 18.77
N LEU A 95 1.26 -0.62 17.83
CA LEU A 95 2.59 -0.27 17.30
C LEU A 95 3.48 0.29 18.41
N ARG A 96 2.94 1.21 19.21
CA ARG A 96 3.65 1.84 20.34
C ARG A 96 4.01 0.84 21.44
N THR A 97 3.29 -0.28 21.55
CA THR A 97 3.56 -1.33 22.53
C THR A 97 4.59 -2.36 22.09
N ILE A 98 5.06 -2.33 20.84
CA ILE A 98 6.11 -3.26 20.38
C ILE A 98 7.35 -3.09 21.26
N PRO A 99 7.91 -4.16 21.87
CA PRO A 99 9.00 -4.05 22.84
C PRO A 99 10.23 -3.25 22.35
N ALA A 100 10.56 -3.33 21.06
CA ALA A 100 11.69 -2.60 20.48
C ALA A 100 11.45 -1.07 20.39
N LEU A 101 10.18 -0.66 20.28
CA LEU A 101 9.72 0.72 20.06
C LEU A 101 9.14 1.37 21.34
N SER A 102 8.69 0.55 22.29
CA SER A 102 7.98 0.98 23.48
C SER A 102 8.79 2.00 24.30
N GLY A 103 8.14 3.12 24.65
CA GLY A 103 8.73 4.20 25.42
C GLY A 103 9.73 5.08 24.64
N LYS A 104 9.85 4.90 23.32
CA LYS A 104 10.76 5.67 22.46
C LYS A 104 9.97 6.55 21.48
N ASP A 105 10.64 7.57 20.96
CA ASP A 105 10.14 8.30 19.80
C ASP A 105 10.13 7.38 18.57
N ILE A 106 8.97 7.28 17.92
CA ILE A 106 8.79 6.51 16.69
C ILE A 106 8.78 7.47 15.51
N TYR A 107 9.71 7.31 14.59
CA TYR A 107 9.75 8.06 13.34
C TYR A 107 9.36 7.17 12.17
N LEU A 108 8.28 7.52 11.49
CA LEU A 108 7.80 6.89 10.27
C LEU A 108 8.65 7.37 9.08
N TYR A 109 8.92 6.49 8.13
CA TYR A 109 9.78 6.75 6.98
C TYR A 109 9.06 6.53 5.64
N GLY A 110 9.11 7.53 4.76
CA GLY A 110 8.73 7.41 3.35
C GLY A 110 7.23 7.31 3.12
N PHE A 111 6.61 6.16 3.42
CA PHE A 111 5.18 5.92 3.19
C PHE A 111 4.52 5.13 4.32
N VAL A 112 3.24 5.42 4.53
CA VAL A 112 2.37 4.70 5.46
C VAL A 112 1.14 4.27 4.68
N HIS A 113 0.94 2.97 4.54
CA HIS A 113 -0.06 2.38 3.66
C HIS A 113 -1.19 1.76 4.46
N PHE A 114 -2.44 2.12 4.16
CA PHE A 114 -3.65 1.63 4.83
C PHE A 114 -4.58 0.99 3.81
N TYR A 115 -5.00 -0.24 4.09
CA TYR A 115 -5.91 -0.98 3.24
C TYR A 115 -7.23 -1.26 3.94
N ASP A 116 -8.33 -1.16 3.22
CA ASP A 116 -9.68 -1.26 3.79
C ASP A 116 -10.03 -2.62 4.39
N GLN A 117 -9.28 -3.67 4.04
CA GLN A 117 -9.37 -4.99 4.66
C GLN A 117 -8.67 -5.14 6.02
N GLY A 118 -8.08 -4.07 6.57
CA GLY A 118 -7.43 -4.10 7.89
C GLY A 118 -5.91 -4.23 7.89
N ARG A 119 -5.26 -4.10 6.73
CA ARG A 119 -3.79 -4.16 6.64
C ARG A 119 -3.18 -2.76 6.75
N ILE A 120 -2.09 -2.61 7.50
CA ILE A 120 -1.23 -1.42 7.49
C ILE A 120 0.20 -1.84 7.20
N VAL A 121 0.89 -1.12 6.30
CA VAL A 121 2.32 -1.33 6.04
C VAL A 121 3.05 -0.02 6.28
N ILE A 122 4.07 -0.06 7.14
CA ILE A 122 4.84 1.11 7.54
C ILE A 122 6.33 0.79 7.51
N ASN A 123 7.14 1.84 7.36
CA ASN A 123 8.57 1.79 7.63
C ASN A 123 8.87 2.71 8.80
N VAL A 124 9.74 2.27 9.71
CA VAL A 124 10.10 2.98 10.93
C VAL A 124 11.62 3.09 11.00
N GLN A 125 12.13 4.24 11.42
CA GLN A 125 13.56 4.39 11.70
C GLN A 125 13.96 3.51 12.88
N HIS A 126 15.03 2.73 12.72
CA HIS A 126 15.51 1.82 13.74
C HIS A 126 15.92 2.61 15.00
N PRO A 127 15.37 2.30 16.19
CA PRO A 127 15.52 3.14 17.39
C PRO A 127 16.94 3.21 17.94
N GLY A 128 17.80 2.23 17.62
CA GLY A 128 19.21 2.20 18.02
C GLY A 128 20.20 2.63 16.94
N ASN A 129 19.74 2.80 15.69
CA ASN A 129 20.60 3.21 14.57
C ASN A 129 19.79 4.06 13.59
N PRO A 130 19.98 5.40 13.57
CA PRO A 130 19.19 6.29 12.74
C PRO A 130 19.43 6.13 11.23
N GLU A 131 20.46 5.39 10.82
CA GLU A 131 20.74 5.09 9.42
C GLU A 131 19.97 3.86 8.90
N TYR A 132 19.29 3.11 9.77
CA TYR A 132 18.55 1.92 9.41
C TYR A 132 17.05 2.16 9.46
N ILE A 133 16.35 1.49 8.54
CA ILE A 133 14.89 1.49 8.42
C ILE A 133 14.41 0.05 8.52
N ASP A 134 13.36 -0.16 9.32
CA ASP A 134 12.67 -1.44 9.46
C ASP A 134 11.23 -1.33 8.97
N ALA A 135 10.78 -2.33 8.22
CA ALA A 135 9.40 -2.50 7.83
C ALA A 135 8.61 -3.24 8.91
N TYR A 136 7.37 -2.78 9.11
CA TYR A 136 6.37 -3.42 9.96
C TYR A 136 5.05 -3.55 9.20
N GLU A 137 4.35 -4.64 9.45
CA GLU A 137 3.04 -4.91 8.85
C GLU A 137 2.03 -5.27 9.94
N TYR A 138 0.95 -4.50 9.99
CA TYR A 138 -0.23 -4.81 10.79
C TYR A 138 -1.19 -5.61 9.94
N ASN A 139 -1.58 -6.77 10.43
CA ASN A 139 -2.63 -7.58 9.84
C ASN A 139 -3.29 -8.42 10.94
N ASP A 140 -4.58 -8.73 10.80
CA ASP A 140 -5.28 -9.61 11.74
C ASP A 140 -5.20 -9.17 13.22
N GLY A 141 -5.12 -7.87 13.48
CA GLY A 141 -5.08 -7.34 14.84
C GLY A 141 -3.68 -7.27 15.48
N ALA A 142 -2.61 -7.64 14.75
CA ALA A 142 -1.26 -7.72 15.29
C ALA A 142 -0.21 -7.14 14.32
N TRP A 143 0.87 -6.61 14.90
CA TRP A 143 2.05 -6.19 14.15
C TRP A 143 3.04 -7.34 13.98
N SER A 144 3.68 -7.38 12.81
CA SER A 144 4.81 -8.24 12.49
C SER A 144 6.01 -7.39 12.05
N GLY A 145 7.21 -7.94 12.22
CA GLY A 145 8.48 -7.22 12.04
C GLY A 145 9.30 -7.20 13.35
N PRO A 146 10.42 -6.45 13.40
CA PRO A 146 10.99 -5.66 12.31
C PRO A 146 11.54 -6.52 11.17
N LYS A 147 11.47 -6.01 9.93
CA LYS A 147 12.20 -6.54 8.77
C LYS A 147 13.12 -5.44 8.22
N PRO A 148 14.44 -5.65 8.13
CA PRO A 148 15.34 -4.63 7.59
C PRO A 148 14.97 -4.21 6.16
N VAL A 149 14.98 -2.91 5.90
CA VAL A 149 14.75 -2.33 4.57
C VAL A 149 16.10 -1.96 3.94
N GLN A 150 16.36 -2.45 2.74
CA GLN A 150 17.53 -2.06 1.98
C GLN A 150 17.31 -0.69 1.34
N LEU A 151 18.15 0.27 1.73
CA LEU A 151 18.14 1.62 1.17
C LEU A 151 19.13 1.76 0.01
N SER A 152 18.80 2.66 -0.91
CA SER A 152 19.72 3.16 -1.93
C SER A 152 20.69 4.16 -1.31
N VAL A 153 21.90 4.26 -1.88
CA VAL A 153 22.89 5.30 -1.51
C VAL A 153 22.38 6.73 -1.76
N HIS A 154 21.33 6.88 -2.57
CA HIS A 154 20.68 8.16 -2.87
C HIS A 154 19.54 8.49 -1.90
N ASP A 155 19.14 7.56 -1.02
CA ASP A 155 18.06 7.80 -0.09
C ASP A 155 18.51 8.74 1.02
N ASN A 156 17.74 9.81 1.22
CA ASN A 156 17.94 10.71 2.34
C ASN A 156 16.86 10.44 3.39
N ILE A 157 17.22 9.68 4.42
CA ILE A 157 16.31 9.32 5.51
C ILE A 157 15.72 10.58 6.15
N LYS A 158 16.56 11.57 6.46
CA LYS A 158 16.19 12.73 7.29
C LYS A 158 15.02 13.53 6.73
N ILE A 159 14.92 13.67 5.41
CA ILE A 159 13.84 14.45 4.78
C ILE A 159 12.53 13.67 4.71
N ALA A 160 12.56 12.35 4.87
CA ALA A 160 11.39 11.47 4.76
C ALA A 160 10.90 10.95 6.12
N LEU A 161 11.37 11.54 7.22
CA LEU A 161 10.93 11.21 8.58
C LEU A 161 9.80 12.12 9.05
N VAL A 162 8.78 11.51 9.66
CA VAL A 162 7.74 12.19 10.42
C VAL A 162 7.55 11.45 11.73
N LYS A 163 7.43 12.18 12.85
CA LYS A 163 7.18 11.55 14.15
C LYS A 163 5.77 10.97 14.16
N LEU A 164 5.57 9.79 14.73
CA LEU A 164 4.24 9.17 14.85
C LEU A 164 3.24 10.07 15.59
N ASP A 165 3.73 10.92 16.49
CA ASP A 165 2.90 11.89 17.22
C ASP A 165 2.35 13.01 16.32
N ASP A 166 2.94 13.24 15.14
CA ASP A 166 2.47 14.23 14.16
C ASP A 166 1.52 13.61 13.11
N LEU A 167 1.36 12.28 13.11
CA LEU A 167 0.52 11.53 12.18
C LEU A 167 -0.25 10.43 12.93
N HIS A 168 -1.45 10.75 13.39
CA HIS A 168 -2.30 9.77 14.08
C HIS A 168 -3.11 8.95 13.09
N PHE A 169 -3.15 7.63 13.27
CA PHE A 169 -3.80 6.72 12.32
C PHE A 169 -5.31 6.99 12.17
N LYS A 170 -5.96 7.51 13.21
CA LYS A 170 -7.37 7.93 13.13
C LYS A 170 -7.66 8.98 12.05
N GLN A 171 -6.66 9.77 11.65
CA GLN A 171 -6.80 10.77 10.58
C GLN A 171 -7.14 10.11 9.23
N VAL A 172 -6.78 8.84 9.04
CA VAL A 172 -7.19 8.03 7.88
C VAL A 172 -8.71 7.97 7.75
N ALA A 173 -9.45 7.89 8.86
CA ALA A 173 -10.91 7.89 8.83
C ALA A 173 -11.48 9.23 8.36
N SER A 174 -10.86 10.35 8.76
CA SER A 174 -11.23 11.67 8.24
C SER A 174 -10.99 11.78 6.73
N VAL A 175 -9.81 11.34 6.26
CA VAL A 175 -9.50 11.31 4.81
C VAL A 175 -10.49 10.44 4.06
N TYR A 176 -10.74 9.22 4.55
CA TYR A 176 -11.66 8.26 3.95
C TYR A 176 -13.08 8.84 3.83
N ARG A 177 -13.62 9.40 4.92
CA ARG A 177 -14.96 10.01 4.91
C ARG A 177 -15.05 11.18 3.95
N ASN A 178 -14.09 12.10 4.00
CA ASN A 178 -14.07 13.27 3.12
C ASN A 178 -13.95 12.88 1.64
N TYR A 179 -13.13 11.87 1.32
CA TYR A 179 -13.06 11.33 -0.05
C TYR A 179 -14.39 10.72 -0.46
N ARG A 180 -14.94 9.82 0.38
CA ARG A 180 -16.18 9.11 0.11
C ARG A 180 -17.35 10.06 -0.13
N ASP A 181 -17.49 11.09 0.72
CA ASP A 181 -18.54 12.10 0.59
C ASP A 181 -18.48 12.85 -0.75
N LYS A 182 -17.29 12.98 -1.34
CA LYS A 182 -17.10 13.55 -2.68
C LYS A 182 -17.36 12.53 -3.78
N SER A 183 -16.84 11.32 -3.66
CA SER A 183 -17.05 10.27 -4.68
C SER A 183 -18.51 9.88 -4.82
N ASP A 184 -19.28 9.86 -3.72
CA ASP A 184 -20.71 9.49 -3.73
C ASP A 184 -21.58 10.48 -4.56
N ARG A 185 -21.04 11.65 -4.92
CA ARG A 185 -21.72 12.68 -5.71
C ARG A 185 -21.30 12.70 -7.18
N ILE A 186 -20.31 11.89 -7.57
CA ILE A 186 -19.74 11.86 -8.91
C ILE A 186 -20.18 10.57 -9.59
N GLU A 187 -20.85 10.70 -10.74
CA GLU A 187 -21.32 9.54 -11.52
C GLU A 187 -20.15 8.58 -11.80
N GLY A 188 -20.30 7.32 -11.40
CA GLY A 188 -19.33 6.25 -11.64
C GLY A 188 -18.03 6.32 -10.83
N ALA A 189 -17.90 7.25 -9.89
CA ALA A 189 -16.82 7.22 -8.92
C ALA A 189 -17.07 6.12 -7.87
N VAL A 190 -15.96 5.59 -7.32
CA VAL A 190 -16.00 4.57 -6.26
C VAL A 190 -15.20 5.05 -5.04
N PRO A 191 -15.61 4.69 -3.81
CA PRO A 191 -14.81 4.93 -2.62
C PRO A 191 -13.45 4.24 -2.69
N PRO A 192 -12.42 4.76 -2.00
CA PRO A 192 -11.08 4.21 -2.05
C PRO A 192 -11.02 2.98 -1.13
N THR A 193 -10.41 1.89 -1.61
CA THR A 193 -10.10 0.70 -0.79
C THR A 193 -8.68 0.74 -0.22
N TYR A 194 -7.95 1.82 -0.51
CA TYR A 194 -6.56 2.01 -0.17
C TYR A 194 -6.26 3.51 -0.04
N LEU A 195 -5.61 3.88 1.06
CA LEU A 195 -5.11 5.22 1.32
C LEU A 195 -3.64 5.13 1.71
N TYR A 196 -2.87 6.17 1.40
CA TYR A 196 -1.52 6.26 1.94
C TYR A 196 -1.11 7.69 2.25
N ALA A 197 -0.29 7.81 3.29
CA ALA A 197 0.47 9.03 3.56
C ALA A 197 1.84 8.91 2.90
N MET A 198 2.24 9.93 2.16
CA MET A 198 3.61 10.16 1.73
C MET A 198 4.29 11.10 2.73
N LEU A 199 5.47 10.72 3.19
CA LEU A 199 6.31 11.44 4.14
C LEU A 199 7.51 12.00 3.38
N ARG A 200 7.51 13.31 3.16
CA ARG A 200 8.59 14.00 2.43
C ARG A 200 8.72 15.43 2.90
N ASP A 201 9.95 15.92 2.92
CA ASP A 201 10.32 17.22 3.48
C ASP A 201 9.76 17.42 4.89
N ASN A 202 9.75 16.32 5.66
CA ASN A 202 9.19 16.20 7.01
C ASN A 202 7.70 16.58 7.10
N LYS A 203 6.94 16.39 6.01
CA LYS A 203 5.51 16.67 5.91
C LYS A 203 4.74 15.44 5.46
N VAL A 204 3.47 15.42 5.85
CA VAL A 204 2.49 14.42 5.44
C VAL A 204 1.72 14.92 4.23
N SER A 205 1.56 14.08 3.21
CA SER A 205 0.64 14.29 2.10
C SER A 205 -0.22 13.04 1.89
N TRP A 206 -1.53 13.21 1.89
CA TRP A 206 -2.49 12.12 1.73
C TRP A 206 -2.77 11.81 0.26
N TYR A 207 -3.00 10.52 -0.02
CA TYR A 207 -3.35 9.98 -1.33
C TYR A 207 -4.49 8.95 -1.21
N PRO A 208 -5.30 8.78 -2.28
CA PRO A 208 -5.15 9.34 -3.63
C PRO A 208 -5.54 10.82 -3.72
N ARG A 209 -4.96 11.52 -4.71
CA ARG A 209 -5.21 12.95 -4.98
C ARG A 209 -6.18 13.21 -6.13
N THR A 210 -6.87 12.16 -6.57
CA THR A 210 -7.86 12.26 -7.64
C THR A 210 -9.08 11.39 -7.34
N ILE A 211 -10.24 11.83 -7.85
CA ILE A 211 -11.48 11.06 -7.91
C ILE A 211 -11.84 10.91 -9.38
N SER A 212 -11.94 9.68 -9.87
CA SER A 212 -12.32 9.42 -11.27
C SER A 212 -13.77 8.97 -11.33
N GLY A 213 -14.61 9.75 -12.00
CA GLY A 213 -15.97 9.35 -12.39
C GLY A 213 -16.01 8.83 -13.83
N SER A 214 -17.21 8.50 -14.30
CA SER A 214 -17.46 8.03 -15.67
C SER A 214 -17.20 9.10 -16.74
N ARG A 215 -17.37 10.39 -16.40
CA ARG A 215 -17.34 11.50 -17.37
C ARG A 215 -16.44 12.67 -16.97
N GLU A 216 -15.96 12.67 -15.73
CA GLU A 216 -15.20 13.76 -15.15
C GLU A 216 -14.21 13.22 -14.12
N ARG A 217 -13.15 14.00 -13.89
CA ARG A 217 -12.15 13.73 -12.87
C ARG A 217 -12.05 14.95 -11.96
N TYR A 218 -11.80 14.71 -10.69
CA TYR A 218 -11.54 15.76 -9.72
C TYR A 218 -10.16 15.59 -9.13
N PHE A 219 -9.47 16.70 -8.92
CA PHE A 219 -8.38 16.79 -7.98
C PHE A 219 -8.96 16.84 -6.55
N ILE A 220 -8.30 16.19 -5.61
CA ILE A 220 -8.62 16.26 -4.18
C ILE A 220 -7.33 16.27 -3.34
N SER A 221 -7.27 17.13 -2.32
CA SER A 221 -6.19 17.17 -1.34
C SER A 221 -6.72 17.29 0.09
N PHE A 222 -5.87 16.95 1.05
CA PHE A 222 -6.20 16.96 2.47
C PHE A 222 -5.08 17.60 3.27
N HIS A 223 -5.43 18.28 4.35
CA HIS A 223 -4.49 18.69 5.38
C HIS A 223 -3.97 17.45 6.16
N PRO A 224 -2.84 17.56 6.90
CA PRO A 224 -2.31 16.43 7.67
C PRO A 224 -3.32 15.81 8.63
N ASP A 225 -4.22 16.59 9.24
CA ASP A 225 -5.28 16.11 10.13
C ASP A 225 -6.42 15.33 9.43
N GLY A 226 -6.35 15.22 8.09
CA GLY A 226 -7.32 14.52 7.26
C GLY A 226 -8.54 15.35 6.87
N SER A 227 -8.59 16.64 7.24
CA SER A 227 -9.61 17.57 6.75
C SER A 227 -9.40 17.90 5.27
N LEU A 228 -10.49 18.13 4.56
CA LEU A 228 -10.47 18.48 3.15
C LEU A 228 -9.78 19.85 2.96
N ASP A 229 -8.76 19.89 2.11
CA ASP A 229 -8.07 21.12 1.74
C ASP A 229 -8.68 21.71 0.45
N THR A 230 -8.48 21.02 -0.67
CA THR A 230 -8.97 21.47 -1.98
C THR A 230 -9.66 20.33 -2.73
N CYS A 231 -10.73 20.65 -3.46
CA CYS A 231 -11.39 19.72 -4.37
C CYS A 231 -11.99 20.49 -5.55
N TYR A 232 -11.56 20.19 -6.78
CA TYR A 232 -12.08 20.82 -7.99
C TYR A 232 -12.05 19.85 -9.17
N ARG A 233 -12.90 20.10 -10.17
CA ARG A 233 -12.96 19.32 -11.41
C ARG A 233 -11.78 19.67 -12.31
N GLU A 234 -11.08 18.64 -12.81
CA GLU A 234 -10.03 18.75 -13.84
C GLU A 234 -10.60 18.84 -15.26
#